data_AF-A0A4U1G674-F1
#
_entry.id   AF-A0A4U1G674-F1
#
_cell.length_a   1.000
_cell.length_b   1.000
_cell.length_c   1.000
_cell.angle_alpha   90.00
_cell.angle_beta   90.00
_cell.angle_gamma   90.00
#
_symmetry.space_group_name_H-M   'P 1'
#
loop_
_entity.id
_entity.type
_entity.pdbx_description
1 polymer ?
#
loop_
_entity_poly.entity_id
_entity_poly.type
_entity_poly.pdbx_seq_one_letter_code
_entity_poly.pdbx_strand_id
1 'polypeptide(L)' 'MSAGSENPGYITSACVLYGKSDKDSDWETLDYVTSNKKNKLHRKLQNPRSVRYLRLMVLQPLQTPEVVATRIYEFSVH' A
#
# COMPACT_ATOMS: atom_id res chain seq x y z
N MET A 1 -12.63 -14.47 2.71
CA MET A 1 -11.25 -14.87 3.04
C MET A 1 -10.29 -13.82 2.50
N SER A 2 -9.14 -13.59 3.14
CA SER A 2 -8.10 -12.69 2.64
C SER A 2 -7.40 -13.25 1.39
N ALA A 3 -6.47 -12.51 0.78
CA ALA A 3 -5.69 -13.00 -0.36
C ALA A 3 -4.89 -14.28 -0.04
N GLY A 4 -4.44 -14.44 1.21
CA GLY A 4 -3.74 -15.65 1.69
C GLY A 4 -4.66 -16.71 2.28
N SER A 5 -5.98 -16.64 2.03
CA SER A 5 -6.99 -17.49 2.66
C SER A 5 -7.05 -17.39 4.20
N GLU A 6 -6.62 -16.26 4.76
CA GLU A 6 -6.71 -15.98 6.20
C GLU A 6 -8.02 -15.24 6.55
N ASN A 7 -8.16 -14.88 7.83
CA ASN A 7 -9.20 -13.97 8.32
C ASN A 7 -9.18 -12.66 7.52
N PRO A 8 -10.33 -12.18 6.97
CA PRO A 8 -10.40 -10.92 6.23
C PRO A 8 -9.99 -9.68 7.06
N GLY A 9 -9.94 -9.78 8.39
CA GLY A 9 -9.37 -8.75 9.27
C GLY A 9 -7.90 -8.43 8.96
N TYR A 10 -7.17 -9.36 8.33
CA TYR A 10 -5.78 -9.18 7.91
C TYR A 10 -5.61 -8.41 6.60
N ILE A 11 -6.68 -8.01 5.93
CA ILE A 11 -6.58 -7.12 4.77
C ILE A 11 -6.05 -5.76 5.23
N THR A 12 -4.93 -5.33 4.65
CA THR A 12 -4.37 -4.00 4.91
C THR A 12 -5.37 -2.92 4.52
N SER A 13 -5.73 -2.09 5.51
CA SER A 13 -6.79 -1.09 5.40
C SER A 13 -6.29 0.22 4.80
N ALA A 14 -5.10 0.68 5.20
CA ALA A 14 -4.56 1.95 4.72
C ALA A 14 -3.05 1.89 4.48
N CYS A 15 -2.63 2.48 3.36
CA CYS A 15 -1.23 2.65 3.00
C CYS A 15 -1.02 3.85 2.06
N VAL A 16 0.22 4.31 2.00
CA VAL A 16 0.66 5.39 1.11
C VAL A 16 1.73 4.84 0.18
N LEU A 17 1.61 5.11 -1.12
CA LEU A 17 2.69 4.91 -2.06
C LEU A 17 3.43 6.23 -2.20
N TYR A 18 4.71 6.23 -1.85
CA TYR A 18 5.63 7.33 -2.07
C TYR A 18 6.60 7.00 -3.20
N GLY A 19 7.10 8.03 -3.86
CA GLY A 19 8.17 7.92 -4.83
C GLY A 19 9.14 9.08 -4.75
N LYS A 20 10.34 8.85 -5.30
CA LYS A 20 11.33 9.90 -5.54
C LYS A 20 12.31 9.54 -6.64
N SER A 21 12.87 10.55 -7.29
CA SER A 21 13.76 10.39 -8.44
C SER A 21 15.20 10.09 -8.05
N ASP A 22 15.70 10.74 -6.99
CA ASP A 22 17.09 10.58 -6.55
C ASP A 22 17.18 10.12 -5.09
N LYS A 23 18.36 9.63 -4.70
CA LYS A 23 18.60 9.09 -3.36
C LYS A 23 18.46 10.17 -2.28
N ASP A 24 18.69 11.43 -2.61
CA ASP A 24 18.71 12.54 -1.67
C ASP A 24 17.48 13.44 -1.77
N SER A 25 16.61 13.24 -2.76
CA SER A 25 15.33 13.95 -2.85
C SER A 25 14.38 13.56 -1.73
N ASP A 26 13.42 14.45 -1.47
CA ASP A 26 12.28 14.16 -0.60
C ASP A 26 11.33 13.12 -1.20
N TRP A 27 10.60 12.44 -0.34
CA TRP A 27 9.55 11.50 -0.74
C TRP A 27 8.26 12.26 -1.06
N GLU A 28 7.69 12.00 -2.22
CA GLU A 28 6.42 12.58 -2.65
C GLU A 28 5.32 11.51 -2.68
N THR A 29 4.10 11.88 -2.29
CA THR A 29 2.93 10.99 -2.35
C THR A 29 2.51 10.76 -3.81
N LEU A 30 2.49 9.48 -4.23
CA LEU A 30 2.03 9.05 -5.56
C LEU A 30 0.59 8.54 -5.54
N ASP A 31 0.20 7.79 -4.50
CA ASP A 31 -1.18 7.35 -4.27
C ASP A 31 -1.43 7.14 -2.77
N TYR A 32 -2.69 7.17 -2.39
CA TYR A 32 -3.14 6.95 -1.03
C TYR A 32 -4.35 6.02 -1.02
N VAL A 33 -4.29 4.99 -0.18
CA VAL A 33 -5.34 4.00 0.00
C VAL A 33 -5.85 4.08 1.44
N THR A 34 -7.16 4.18 1.59
CA THR A 34 -7.86 4.12 2.89
C THR A 34 -9.02 3.15 2.83
N SER A 35 -9.39 2.64 4.00
CA SER A 35 -10.59 1.80 4.18
C SER A 35 -10.67 0.64 3.19
N ASN A 36 -9.51 0.09 2.80
CA ASN A 36 -9.45 -1.01 1.85
C ASN A 36 -10.01 -2.29 2.47
N LYS A 37 -10.97 -2.91 1.77
CA LYS A 37 -11.57 -4.20 2.12
C LYS A 37 -11.32 -5.27 1.05
N LYS A 38 -10.51 -4.96 0.03
CA LYS A 38 -10.27 -5.82 -1.12
C LYS A 38 -8.97 -6.60 -0.93
N ASN A 39 -9.01 -7.87 -1.33
CA ASN A 39 -7.84 -8.76 -1.36
C ASN A 39 -6.80 -8.34 -2.39
N LYS A 40 -7.27 -7.83 -3.54
CA LYS A 40 -6.43 -7.35 -4.63
C LYS A 40 -6.83 -5.92 -4.96
N LEU A 41 -5.84 -5.03 -5.00
CA LEU A 41 -6.00 -3.67 -5.45
C LEU A 41 -5.24 -3.50 -6.77
N HIS A 42 -5.94 -3.02 -7.78
CA HIS A 42 -5.35 -2.57 -9.03
C HIS A 42 -5.83 -1.15 -9.27
N ARG A 43 -4.90 -0.20 -9.22
CA ARG A 43 -5.19 1.24 -9.25
C ARG A 43 -4.28 1.91 -10.25
N LYS A 44 -4.85 2.78 -11.07
CA LYS A 44 -4.10 3.69 -11.94
C LYS A 44 -3.75 4.94 -11.14
N LEU A 45 -2.48 5.34 -11.18
CA LEU A 45 -2.05 6.61 -10.59
C LEU A 45 -2.75 7.77 -11.31
N GLN A 46 -3.35 8.67 -10.54
CA GLN A 46 -4.02 9.86 -11.10
C GLN A 46 -3.01 10.78 -11.77
N ASN A 47 -1.83 10.93 -11.14
CA ASN A 47 -0.72 11.74 -11.64
C ASN A 47 0.55 10.88 -11.69
N PRO A 48 0.76 10.08 -12.75
CA PRO A 48 1.97 9.29 -12.91
C PRO A 48 3.21 10.20 -12.95
N ARG A 49 4.27 9.81 -12.25
CA ARG A 49 5.56 10.52 -12.22
C ARG A 49 6.69 9.55 -12.51
N SER A 50 7.73 10.03 -13.18
CA SER A 50 8.96 9.27 -13.36
C SER A 50 9.76 9.31 -12.06
N VAL A 51 9.87 8.17 -11.38
CA VAL A 51 10.61 8.01 -10.11
C VAL A 51 11.52 6.80 -10.20
N ARG A 52 12.61 6.80 -9.44
CA ARG A 52 13.55 5.66 -9.37
C ARG A 52 13.34 4.80 -8.14
N TYR A 53 12.87 5.41 -7.06
CA TYR A 53 12.69 4.76 -5.77
C TYR A 53 11.22 4.81 -5.37
N LEU A 54 10.71 3.71 -4.86
CA LEU A 54 9.37 3.57 -4.33
C LEU A 54 9.40 3.18 -2.85
N ARG A 55 8.38 3.60 -2.12
CA ARG A 55 8.14 3.20 -0.74
C ARG A 55 6.64 2.99 -0.53
N LEU A 56 6.26 1.82 -0.07
CA LEU A 56 4.91 1.55 0.41
C LEU A 56 4.90 1.66 1.94
N MET A 57 4.27 2.70 2.46
CA MET A 57 4.13 2.93 3.90
C MET A 57 2.75 2.44 4.36
N VAL A 58 2.72 1.41 5.21
CA VAL A 58 1.47 0.90 5.78
C VAL A 58 1.10 1.75 6.99
N LEU A 59 -0.09 2.37 6.95
CA LEU A 59 -0.60 3.21 8.04
C LEU A 59 -1.55 2.43 8.95
N GLN A 60 -2.38 1.57 8.35
CA GLN A 60 -3.31 0.71 9.08
C GLN A 60 -3.22 -0.72 8.53
N PRO A 61 -2.51 -1.62 9.22
CA PRO A 61 -2.19 -2.95 8.69
C PRO A 61 -3.39 -3.89 8.62
N LEU A 62 -4.47 -3.59 9.33
CA LEU A 62 -5.62 -4.45 9.54
C LEU A 62 -6.94 -3.68 9.46
N GLN A 63 -8.06 -4.41 9.40
CA GLN A 63 -9.40 -3.83 9.49
C GLN A 63 -9.73 -3.29 10.89
N THR A 64 -9.12 -3.86 11.95
CA THR A 64 -9.29 -3.44 13.34
C THR A 64 -7.95 -3.03 13.95
N PRO A 65 -7.92 -2.06 14.88
CA PRO A 65 -6.68 -1.51 15.44
C PRO A 65 -5.97 -2.42 16.46
N GLU A 66 -6.50 -3.61 16.74
CA GLU A 66 -6.15 -4.41 17.92
C GLU A 66 -4.91 -5.32 17.74
N VAL A 67 -4.45 -5.54 16.50
CA VAL A 67 -3.33 -6.44 16.21
C VAL A 67 -2.30 -5.73 15.32
N VAL A 68 -1.02 -6.09 15.44
CA VAL A 68 0.10 -5.41 14.74
C VAL A 68 0.76 -6.38 13.75
N ALA A 69 0.00 -6.86 12.77
CA ALA A 69 0.52 -7.74 11.74
C ALA A 69 0.13 -7.24 10.34
N THR A 70 1.11 -6.85 9.53
CA THR A 70 0.89 -6.51 8.11
C THR A 70 0.89 -7.78 7.26
N ARG A 71 0.00 -7.86 6.27
CA ARG A 71 -0.02 -8.90 5.23
C ARG A 71 -0.04 -8.28 3.84
N ILE A 72 1.12 -8.30 3.17
CA ILE A 72 1.26 -7.94 1.76
C ILE A 72 1.97 -9.10 1.07
N TYR A 73 1.24 -9.84 0.24
CA TYR A 73 1.76 -11.02 -0.45
C TYR A 73 2.49 -10.67 -1.74
N GLU A 74 2.04 -9.61 -2.42
CA GLU A 74 2.60 -9.16 -3.68
C GLU A 74 2.46 -7.64 -3.77
N PHE A 75 3.47 -6.99 -4.35
CA PHE A 75 3.44 -5.60 -4.76
C PHE A 75 4.05 -5.49 -6.16
N SER A 76 3.28 -4.99 -7.11
CA SER A 76 3.62 -4.95 -8.52
C SER A 76 3.38 -3.55 -9.08
N VAL A 77 4.28 -3.10 -9.96
CA VAL A 77 4.22 -1.80 -10.66
C VAL A 77 4.41 -2.08 -12.14
N HIS A 78 3.59 -1.45 -12.98
CA HIS A 78 3.51 -1.68 -14.42
C HIS A 78 3.54 -0.36 -15.19
#